data_AF-A0A0T5Z5X7-F1
#
_entry.id   AF-A0A0T5Z5X7-F1
#
_cell.length_a   1.000
_cell.length_b   1.000
_cell.length_c   1.000
_cell.angle_alpha   90.00
_cell.angle_beta   90.00
_cell.angle_gamma   90.00
#
_symmetry.space_group_name_H-M   'P 1'
#
loop_
_entity.id
_entity.type
_entity.pdbx_description
1 polymer ?
#
loop_
_entity_poly.entity_id
_entity_poly.type
_entity_poly.pdbx_seq_one_letter_code
_entity_poly.pdbx_strand_id
1 'polypeptide(L)' 'YRIGLPQAGSYHEILNSDSKFYAGSNLGNDGQIQAEQLPWMNQPHSAVLRLPPLGAIVLKPEG' A
#
# COMPACT_ATOMS: atom_id res chain seq x y z
N TYR A 1 -9.12 0.02 2.00
CA TYR A 1 -9.34 -1.19 1.18
C TYR A 1 -8.28 -2.23 1.54
N ARG A 2 -8.63 -3.52 1.63
CA ARG A 2 -7.67 -4.58 2.04
C ARG A 2 -7.11 -5.30 0.82
N ILE A 3 -5.80 -5.51 0.78
CA ILE A 3 -5.09 -6.26 -0.27
C ILE A 3 -4.28 -7.41 0.32
N GLY A 4 -4.13 -8.51 -0.43
CA GLY A 4 -3.27 -9.63 -0.04
C GLY A 4 -1.80 -9.31 -0.27
N LEU A 5 -0.93 -9.74 0.65
CA LEU A 5 0.51 -9.52 0.62
C LEU A 5 1.25 -10.86 0.82
N PRO A 6 2.29 -11.17 0.01
CA PRO A 6 2.97 -12.46 0.05
C PRO A 6 3.86 -12.65 1.28
N GLN A 7 4.35 -11.57 1.90
CA GLN A 7 5.27 -11.62 3.03
C GLN A 7 4.80 -10.73 4.19
N ALA A 8 5.26 -11.07 5.39
CA ALA A 8 5.07 -10.26 6.60
C ALA A 8 5.97 -9.01 6.56
N GLY A 9 5.82 -8.17 7.59
CA GLY A 9 6.66 -7.00 7.80
C GLY A 9 6.06 -5.71 7.24
N SER A 10 6.91 -4.72 7.07
CA SER A 10 6.52 -3.39 6.61
C SER A 10 6.73 -3.25 5.10
N TYR A 11 5.90 -2.45 4.46
CA TYR A 11 5.97 -2.12 3.04
C TYR A 11 6.03 -0.61 2.88
N HIS A 12 6.96 -0.13 2.06
CA HIS A 12 7.05 1.27 1.69
C HIS A 12 6.20 1.56 0.45
N GLU A 13 5.45 2.67 0.51
CA GLU A 13 4.83 3.28 -0.67
C GLU A 13 5.93 4.01 -1.47
N ILE A 14 6.48 3.34 -2.48
CA ILE A 14 7.58 3.88 -3.30
C ILE A 14 7.10 4.72 -4.48
N LEU A 15 5.83 4.59 -4.85
CA LEU A 15 5.17 5.45 -5.83
C LEU A 15 3.70 5.64 -5.44
N ASN A 16 3.23 6.87 -5.57
CA ASN A 16 1.83 7.23 -5.47
C ASN A 16 1.52 8.25 -6.57
N SER A 17 0.73 7.86 -7.57
CA SER A 17 0.40 8.73 -8.70
C SER A 17 -0.48 9.92 -8.29
N ASP A 18 -1.13 9.88 -7.12
CA ASP A 18 -1.92 10.98 -6.57
C ASP A 18 -1.07 11.94 -5.71
N SER A 19 0.25 11.74 -5.63
CA SER A 19 1.11 12.66 -4.88
C SER A 19 0.99 14.11 -5.37
N LYS A 20 1.14 15.07 -4.44
CA LYS A 20 1.21 16.52 -4.77
C LYS A 20 2.32 16.85 -5.76
N PHE A 21 3.38 16.04 -5.83
CA PHE A 21 4.47 16.21 -6.81
C PHE A 21 4.01 15.96 -8.25
N TYR A 22 2.91 15.22 -8.43
CA TYR A 22 2.26 14.97 -9.72
C TYR A 22 0.94 15.73 -9.87
N ALA A 23 0.74 16.79 -9.08
CA ALA A 23 -0.50 17.58 -9.04
C ALA A 23 -1.76 16.78 -8.62
N GLY A 24 -1.60 15.67 -7.90
CA GLY A 24 -2.70 14.93 -7.30
C GLY A 24 -3.15 15.48 -5.93
N SER A 25 -4.14 14.82 -5.32
CA SER A 25 -4.74 15.23 -4.04
C SER A 25 -3.88 14.92 -2.81
N ASN A 26 -2.79 14.18 -3.02
CA ASN A 26 -1.85 13.70 -2.02
C ASN A 26 -2.47 12.74 -0.98
N LEU A 27 -3.52 12.00 -1.38
CA LEU A 27 -4.04 10.90 -0.57
C LEU A 27 -3.08 9.71 -0.67
N GLY A 28 -2.66 9.15 0.46
CA GLY A 28 -1.71 8.04 0.47
C GLY A 28 -1.66 7.33 1.82
N ASN A 29 -0.63 6.52 2.00
CA ASN A 29 -0.47 5.65 3.17
C ASN A 29 0.65 6.10 4.12
N ASP A 30 0.98 7.40 4.10
CA ASP A 30 2.00 8.01 4.98
C ASP A 30 3.38 7.32 4.90
N GLY A 31 3.69 6.72 3.75
CA GLY A 31 4.99 6.12 3.43
C GLY A 31 5.15 4.66 3.84
N GLN A 32 4.52 4.21 4.94
CA GLN A 32 4.73 2.86 5.49
C GLN A 32 3.41 2.13 5.78
N ILE A 33 3.35 0.86 5.41
CA ILE A 33 2.19 -0.02 5.57
C ILE A 33 2.64 -1.27 6.30
N GLN A 34 1.94 -1.62 7.38
CA GLN A 34 2.22 -2.85 8.13
C GLN A 34 1.37 -4.02 7.60
N ALA A 35 2.01 -5.13 7.26
CA ALA A 35 1.31 -6.37 6.95
C ALA A 35 0.80 -7.04 8.24
N GLU A 36 -0.46 -7.45 8.22
CA GLU A 36 -1.12 -8.23 9.26
C GLU A 36 -1.12 -9.71 8.86
N GLN A 37 -1.01 -10.62 9.84
CA GLN A 37 -1.16 -12.06 9.64
C GLN A 37 -2.64 -12.46 9.48
N LEU A 38 -3.27 -11.89 8.46
CA LEU A 38 -4.66 -12.10 8.11
C LEU A 38 -4.75 -12.46 6.61
N PRO A 39 -5.10 -13.71 6.26
CA PRO A 39 -5.17 -14.12 4.87
C PRO A 39 -6.20 -13.34 4.06
N TRP A 40 -5.83 -12.94 2.84
CA TRP A 40 -6.71 -12.23 1.91
C TRP A 40 -6.23 -12.42 0.47
N MET A 41 -7.15 -12.47 -0.51
CA MET A 41 -6.80 -12.63 -1.95
C MET A 41 -5.79 -13.76 -2.23
N ASN A 42 -5.96 -14.93 -1.57
CA ASN A 42 -5.05 -16.08 -1.66
C ASN A 42 -3.59 -15.80 -1.24
N GLN A 43 -3.37 -14.79 -0.39
CA GLN A 43 -2.06 -14.48 0.20
C GLN A 43 -2.10 -14.69 1.72
N PRO A 44 -0.97 -15.06 2.35
CA PRO A 44 -0.91 -15.36 3.78
C PRO A 44 -1.04 -14.11 4.68
N HIS A 45 -0.67 -12.93 4.17
CA HIS A 45 -0.75 -11.66 4.88
C HIS A 45 -1.66 -10.69 4.13
N SER A 46 -2.07 -9.62 4.79
CA SER A 46 -2.80 -8.52 4.15
C SER A 46 -2.61 -7.21 4.89
N ALA A 47 -2.93 -6.10 4.24
CA ALA A 47 -2.93 -4.78 4.87
C ALA A 47 -4.12 -3.95 4.41
N VAL A 48 -4.55 -3.01 5.25
CA VAL A 48 -5.55 -1.99 4.91
C VAL A 48 -4.86 -0.75 4.37
N LEU A 49 -5.26 -0.33 3.18
CA LEU A 49 -4.71 0.81 2.46
C LEU A 49 -5.74 1.90 2.22
N ARG A 50 -5.28 3.15 2.19
CA ARG A 50 -5.95 4.28 1.56
C ARG A 50 -5.56 4.25 0.08
N LEU A 51 -6.56 4.04 -0.80
CA LEU A 51 -6.36 4.07 -2.25
C LEU A 51 -6.83 5.42 -2.79
N PRO A 52 -5.99 6.15 -3.54
CA PRO A 52 -6.40 7.38 -4.18
C PRO A 52 -7.48 7.15 -5.25
N PRO A 53 -8.43 8.08 -5.44
CA PRO A 53 -9.37 8.00 -6.55
C PRO A 53 -8.60 8.09 -7.88
N LEU A 54 -8.84 7.12 -8.77
CA LEU A 54 -8.16 7.03 -10.08
C LEU A 54 -6.62 7.02 -10.00
N GLY A 55 -6.04 6.59 -8.86
CA GLY A 55 -4.60 6.53 -8.64
C GLY A 55 -4.04 5.11 -8.66
N ALA A 56 -2.73 5.01 -8.87
CA ALA A 56 -1.95 3.80 -8.69
C ALA A 56 -0.90 4.03 -7.59
N ILE A 57 -0.70 3.00 -6.76
CA ILE A 57 0.36 2.94 -5.76
C ILE A 57 1.26 1.74 -6.03
N VAL A 58 2.55 1.87 -5.75
CA VAL A 58 3.52 0.77 -5.80
C VAL A 58 4.11 0.57 -4.42
N LEU A 59 4.04 -0.66 -3.94
CA LEU A 59 4.53 -1.05 -2.63
C LEU A 59 5.80 -1.89 -2.77
N LYS A 60 6.81 -1.58 -1.97
CA LYS A 60 8.03 -2.38 -1.86
C LYS A 60 8.14 -2.93 -0.44
N PRO A 61 8.30 -4.24 -0.24
CA PRO A 61 8.58 -4.77 1.09
C PRO A 61 9.90 -4.22 1.65
N GLU A 62 9.92 -3.94 2.95
CA GLU A 62 11.15 -3.75 3.71
C GLU A 62 11.82 -5.12 3.89
N GLY A 63 13.13 -5.16 3.62
CA GLY A 63 13.99 -6.33 3.77
C GLY A 63 15.31 -5.91 4.38
#